data_AF-A0A654EEB9-F1
#
_entry.id   AF-A0A654EEB9-F1
#
_cell.length_a   1.000
_cell.length_b   1.000
_cell.length_c   1.000
_cell.angle_alpha   90.00
_cell.angle_beta   90.00
_cell.angle_gamma   90.00
#
_symmetry.space_group_name_H-M   'P 1'
#
loop_
_entity.id
_entity.type
_entity.pdbx_description
1 polymer ?
#
loop_
_entity_poly.entity_id
_entity_poly.type
_entity_poly.pdbx_seq_one_letter_code
_entity_poly.pdbx_strand_id
1 'polypeptide(L)'
;MRISVNDEDVVRAICNPITGKYTVLPKLRRYVKSYSYLGFDPIDKQFKVLFMAYPSGPDDHKILTLGTRRMRWRKIHCPLTHDPFSEGICINGVLYYLAIQIDEPLVNKRSFVIVCFDVRFEKFTFIDVDCFYHLINYKGKLGGIDWKYGNANGSRTFELSMWVLEDVEKHEWSKYDCTFLEHEVMFYNISLAVGMTATCEIVLSEKFASKSFYVFYFNPERETLQRVEIQGLEDHCRVYTITDHVEDLNVNDAKQLKSGPFITTKKPKAQQRRSCLNKLYTIRV
;
A
#
# COMPACT_ATOMS: atom_id res chain seq x y z
N MET A 1 3.99 1.02 -1.38
CA MET A 1 5.00 1.82 -2.13
C MET A 1 4.97 1.40 -3.60
N ARG A 2 4.13 2.02 -4.44
CA ARG A 2 4.10 1.79 -5.90
C ARG A 2 5.19 2.60 -6.62
N ILE A 3 5.90 1.96 -7.54
CA ILE A 3 6.91 2.60 -8.41
C ILE A 3 6.38 2.59 -9.86
N SER A 4 5.79 3.69 -10.36
CA SER A 4 5.46 3.90 -11.80
C SER A 4 6.56 4.72 -12.50
N VAL A 5 6.75 4.80 -13.83
CA VAL A 5 6.49 4.00 -15.05
C VAL A 5 7.54 4.51 -16.06
N ASN A 6 8.06 3.62 -16.92
CA ASN A 6 8.85 3.83 -18.14
C ASN A 6 10.00 4.87 -18.16
N ASP A 7 11.21 4.36 -17.98
CA ASP A 7 12.36 4.64 -18.84
C ASP A 7 13.37 3.50 -18.63
N GLU A 8 14.09 3.09 -19.67
CA GLU A 8 15.08 1.99 -19.61
C GLU A 8 16.25 2.29 -18.64
N ASP A 9 16.29 3.50 -18.07
CA ASP A 9 17.26 3.98 -17.09
C ASP A 9 16.67 4.47 -15.76
N VAL A 10 15.46 4.04 -15.38
CA VAL A 10 14.93 4.37 -14.04
C VAL A 10 15.71 3.61 -12.96
N VAL A 11 16.62 4.32 -12.30
CA VAL A 11 17.29 3.88 -11.07
C VAL A 11 16.25 3.81 -9.95
N ARG A 12 16.09 2.64 -9.35
CA ARG A 12 15.17 2.43 -8.23
C ARG A 12 15.94 2.43 -6.94
N ALA A 13 15.42 3.13 -5.95
CA ALA A 13 16.00 3.16 -4.63
C ALA A 13 14.91 2.94 -3.58
N ILE A 14 15.31 2.31 -2.49
CA ILE A 14 14.56 2.31 -1.24
C ILE A 14 15.19 3.38 -0.37
N CYS A 15 14.37 4.29 0.14
CA CYS A 15 14.79 5.36 1.02
C CYS A 15 14.18 5.13 2.40
N ASN A 16 14.98 5.30 3.44
CA ASN A 16 14.48 5.43 4.79
C ASN A 16 14.17 6.91 5.03
N PRO A 17 12.89 7.30 5.21
CA PRO A 17 12.50 8.70 5.30
C PRO A 17 12.96 9.39 6.60
N ILE A 18 13.24 8.62 7.66
CA ILE A 18 13.70 9.13 8.96
C ILE A 18 15.19 9.50 8.87
N THR A 19 16.00 8.60 8.33
CA THR A 19 17.45 8.76 8.28
C THR A 19 17.94 9.45 7.00
N GLY A 20 17.08 9.56 5.98
CA GLY A 20 17.42 10.02 4.63
C GLY A 20 18.34 9.06 3.86
N LYS A 21 18.76 7.94 4.46
CA LYS A 21 19.65 6.97 3.81
C LYS A 21 18.88 6.17 2.76
N TYR A 22 19.58 5.77 1.70
CA TYR A 22 18.98 5.01 0.63
C TYR A 22 19.86 3.85 0.14
N THR A 23 19.23 2.89 -0.52
CA THR A 23 19.89 1.81 -1.24
C THR A 23 19.34 1.72 -2.65
N VAL A 24 20.24 1.73 -3.63
CA VAL A 24 19.89 1.53 -5.04
C VAL A 24 19.74 0.04 -5.31
N LEU A 25 18.62 -0.32 -5.93
CA LEU A 25 18.33 -1.69 -6.31
C LEU A 25 19.03 -2.04 -7.64
N PRO A 26 19.48 -3.30 -7.82
CA PRO A 26 19.96 -3.76 -9.11
C PRO A 26 18.92 -3.54 -10.22
N LYS A 27 19.39 -3.22 -11.43
CA LYS A 27 18.51 -3.00 -12.59
C LYS A 27 17.59 -4.21 -12.78
N LEU A 28 16.31 -3.93 -13.00
CA LEU A 28 15.28 -4.92 -13.28
C LEU A 28 14.45 -4.46 -14.48
N ARG A 29 14.55 -5.20 -15.59
CA ARG A 29 13.63 -5.05 -16.73
C ARG A 29 12.26 -5.56 -16.29
N ARG A 30 11.21 -4.80 -16.62
CA ARG A 30 9.86 -5.12 -16.21
C ARG A 30 8.82 -4.61 -17.21
N TYR A 31 7.77 -5.37 -17.37
CA TYR A 31 6.54 -4.94 -18.04
C TYR A 31 5.82 -3.85 -17.24
N VAL A 32 5.06 -2.97 -17.92
CA VAL A 32 4.40 -1.78 -17.32
C VAL A 32 3.45 -2.17 -16.19
N LYS A 33 2.75 -3.30 -16.31
CA LYS A 33 1.77 -3.81 -15.33
C LYS A 33 2.39 -4.76 -14.29
N SER A 34 3.55 -4.41 -13.72
CA SER A 34 4.21 -5.24 -12.70
C SER A 34 4.23 -4.56 -11.33
N TYR A 35 4.33 -5.36 -10.28
CA TYR A 35 4.27 -4.90 -8.90
C TYR A 35 5.56 -5.20 -8.15
N SER A 36 5.89 -4.34 -7.19
CA SER A 36 7.02 -4.55 -6.29
C SER A 36 6.60 -4.22 -4.88
N TYR A 37 6.91 -5.13 -3.96
CA TYR A 37 6.51 -5.07 -2.56
C TYR A 37 7.74 -5.16 -1.68
N LEU A 38 7.76 -4.38 -0.60
CA LEU A 38 8.81 -4.44 0.40
C LEU A 38 8.29 -5.23 1.60
N GLY A 39 8.99 -6.30 1.95
CA GLY A 39 8.75 -7.08 3.16
C GLY A 39 9.93 -6.96 4.12
N PHE A 40 9.66 -7.10 5.42
CA PHE A 40 10.66 -7.11 6.47
C PHE A 40 10.52 -8.38 7.29
N ASP A 41 11.59 -9.15 7.42
CA ASP A 41 11.69 -10.25 8.38
C ASP A 41 12.21 -9.70 9.72
N PRO A 42 11.38 -9.70 10.78
CA PRO A 42 11.78 -9.20 12.09
C PRO A 42 12.77 -10.11 12.82
N ILE A 43 12.88 -11.38 12.44
CA ILE A 43 13.76 -12.35 13.12
C ILE A 43 15.19 -12.19 12.61
N ASP A 44 15.41 -12.33 11.30
CA ASP A 44 16.74 -12.16 10.71
C ASP A 44 17.06 -10.67 10.43
N LYS A 45 16.15 -9.76 10.79
CA LYS A 45 16.23 -8.29 10.63
C LYS A 45 16.60 -7.89 9.21
N GLN A 46 15.89 -8.45 8.24
CA GLN A 46 16.26 -8.38 6.84
C GLN A 46 15.08 -7.92 5.97
N PHE A 47 15.36 -6.97 5.09
CA PHE A 47 14.41 -6.54 4.07
C PHE A 47 14.53 -7.39 2.81
N LYS A 48 13.39 -7.74 2.21
CA LYS A 48 13.31 -8.37 0.89
C LYS A 48 12.33 -7.61 0.01
N VAL A 49 12.62 -7.55 -1.29
CA VAL A 49 11.78 -6.93 -2.31
C VAL A 49 11.21 -8.03 -3.19
N LEU A 50 9.90 -8.26 -3.09
CA LEU A 50 9.16 -9.19 -3.94
C LEU A 50 8.71 -8.45 -5.21
N PHE A 51 9.06 -8.98 -6.36
CA PHE A 51 8.61 -8.51 -7.67
C PHE A 51 7.62 -9.52 -8.26
N MET A 52 6.38 -9.08 -8.47
CA MET A 52 5.34 -9.85 -9.13
C MET A 52 5.20 -9.37 -10.57
N ALA A 53 5.48 -10.28 -11.48
CA ALA A 53 5.35 -10.06 -12.92
C ALA A 53 3.88 -10.09 -13.34
N TYR A 54 3.57 -9.42 -14.44
CA TYR A 54 2.23 -9.48 -15.04
C TYR A 54 1.97 -10.92 -15.54
N PRO A 55 0.83 -11.56 -15.19
CA PRO A 55 0.58 -12.97 -15.52
C PRO A 55 0.65 -13.29 -17.02
N SER A 56 0.16 -12.39 -17.87
CA SER A 56 0.22 -12.54 -19.34
C SER A 56 1.47 -11.87 -19.95
N GLY A 57 2.41 -11.45 -19.11
CA GLY A 57 3.66 -10.81 -19.53
C GLY A 57 4.80 -11.82 -19.71
N PRO A 58 5.92 -11.40 -20.32
CA PRO A 58 7.06 -12.28 -20.59
C PRO A 58 8.00 -12.44 -19.38
N ASP A 59 7.72 -11.77 -18.25
CA ASP A 59 8.63 -11.70 -17.10
C ASP A 59 8.31 -12.78 -16.05
N ASP A 60 9.35 -13.31 -15.40
CA ASP A 60 9.19 -14.14 -14.20
C ASP A 60 9.04 -13.31 -12.91
N HIS A 61 8.37 -13.87 -11.92
CA HIS A 61 8.41 -13.36 -10.54
C HIS A 61 9.83 -13.46 -9.96
N LYS A 62 10.22 -12.46 -9.18
CA LYS A 62 11.58 -12.35 -8.64
C LYS A 62 11.58 -11.85 -7.21
N ILE A 63 12.64 -12.17 -6.49
CA ILE A 63 12.87 -11.71 -5.12
C ILE A 63 14.30 -11.19 -5.01
N LEU A 64 14.48 -10.14 -4.21
CA LEU A 64 15.77 -9.55 -3.91
C LEU A 64 15.91 -9.39 -2.40
N THR A 65 17.03 -9.85 -1.86
CA THR A 65 17.39 -9.65 -0.45
C THR A 65 18.31 -8.44 -0.31
N LEU A 66 17.93 -7.46 0.51
CA LEU A 66 18.73 -6.27 0.77
C LEU A 66 19.87 -6.55 1.76
N GLY A 67 20.92 -5.74 1.72
CA GLY A 67 22.01 -5.80 2.72
C GLY A 67 23.05 -6.89 2.51
N THR A 68 22.84 -7.78 1.54
CA THR A 68 23.82 -8.82 1.21
C THR A 68 24.98 -8.23 0.40
N ARG A 69 26.18 -8.82 0.53
CA ARG A 69 27.35 -8.43 -0.28
C ARG A 69 27.09 -8.48 -1.79
N ARG A 70 26.12 -9.30 -2.22
CA ARG A 70 25.70 -9.46 -3.62
C ARG A 70 24.17 -9.33 -3.73
N MET A 71 23.68 -8.10 -3.74
CA MET A 71 22.29 -7.81 -4.09
C MET A 71 22.02 -8.23 -5.54
N ARG A 72 21.26 -9.30 -5.74
CA ARG A 72 20.85 -9.80 -7.05
C ARG A 72 19.41 -10.28 -7.03
N TRP A 73 18.69 -10.02 -8.11
CA TRP A 73 17.39 -10.61 -8.34
C TRP A 73 17.55 -12.10 -8.61
N ARG A 74 16.71 -12.92 -7.99
CA ARG A 74 16.56 -14.33 -8.34
C ARG A 74 15.11 -14.65 -8.60
N LYS A 75 14.86 -15.64 -9.46
CA LYS A 75 13.51 -16.13 -9.71
C LYS A 75 12.90 -16.70 -8.44
N ILE A 76 11.61 -16.51 -8.28
CA ILE A 76 10.81 -17.14 -7.23
C ILE A 76 9.56 -17.71 -7.87
N HIS A 77 9.11 -18.87 -7.39
CA HIS A 77 7.88 -19.49 -7.87
C HIS A 77 6.72 -19.10 -6.96
N CYS A 78 5.61 -18.66 -7.55
CA CYS A 78 4.33 -18.53 -6.87
C CYS A 78 3.41 -19.62 -7.42
N PRO A 79 2.78 -20.45 -6.58
CA PRO A 79 1.95 -21.56 -7.04
C PRO A 79 0.59 -21.12 -7.60
N LEU A 80 0.18 -19.86 -7.38
CA LEU A 80 -1.10 -19.32 -7.85
C LEU A 80 -0.89 -18.23 -8.90
N THR A 81 -1.53 -18.37 -10.06
CA THR A 81 -1.55 -17.33 -11.10
C THR A 81 -2.57 -16.25 -10.73
N HIS A 82 -2.10 -15.02 -10.52
CA HIS A 82 -2.96 -13.91 -10.08
C HIS A 82 -2.45 -12.55 -10.58
N ASP A 83 -3.37 -11.59 -10.77
CA ASP A 83 -3.03 -10.19 -11.09
C ASP A 83 -3.16 -9.31 -9.84
N PRO A 84 -2.04 -8.83 -9.26
CA PRO A 84 -2.10 -7.94 -8.11
C PRO A 84 -2.75 -6.59 -8.45
N PHE A 85 -3.48 -5.99 -7.50
CA PHE A 85 -4.09 -4.68 -7.71
C PHE A 85 -3.94 -3.68 -6.56
N SER A 86 -3.64 -4.15 -5.35
CA SER A 86 -3.41 -3.29 -4.19
C SER A 86 -1.93 -2.99 -3.92
N GLU A 87 -1.71 -1.99 -3.07
CA GLU A 87 -0.45 -1.90 -2.33
C GLU A 87 -0.32 -3.10 -1.38
N GLY A 88 0.91 -3.45 -1.02
CA GLY A 88 1.17 -4.49 -0.02
C GLY A 88 1.46 -3.90 1.34
N ILE A 89 1.10 -4.63 2.39
CA ILE A 89 1.38 -4.30 3.80
C ILE A 89 2.18 -5.43 4.44
N CYS A 90 3.19 -5.10 5.23
CA CYS A 90 4.00 -6.10 5.93
C CYS A 90 3.69 -6.05 7.42
N ILE A 91 3.21 -7.16 7.97
CA ILE A 91 2.81 -7.29 9.38
C ILE A 91 3.52 -8.52 9.93
N ASN A 92 4.30 -8.34 11.00
CA ASN A 92 4.95 -9.44 11.73
C ASN A 92 5.74 -10.45 10.87
N GLY A 93 6.41 -10.00 9.81
CA GLY A 93 7.20 -10.89 8.94
C GLY A 93 6.44 -11.46 7.74
N VAL A 94 5.15 -11.17 7.60
CA VAL A 94 4.33 -11.60 6.47
C VAL A 94 3.92 -10.39 5.65
N LEU A 95 4.14 -10.45 4.34
CA LEU A 95 3.69 -9.45 3.38
C LEU A 95 2.34 -9.87 2.80
N TYR A 96 1.35 -8.99 2.91
CA TYR A 96 -0.01 -9.20 2.40
C TYR A 96 -0.31 -8.24 1.26
N TYR A 97 -0.96 -8.73 0.21
CA TYR A 97 -1.51 -7.88 -0.86
C TYR A 97 -2.73 -8.54 -1.51
N LEU A 98 -3.61 -7.72 -2.10
CA LEU A 98 -4.80 -8.19 -2.81
C LEU A 98 -4.49 -8.44 -4.29
N ALA A 99 -5.04 -9.53 -4.79
CA ALA A 99 -4.96 -9.92 -6.19
C ALA A 99 -6.28 -10.51 -6.69
N ILE A 100 -6.46 -10.50 -8.01
CA ILE A 100 -7.52 -11.23 -8.68
C ILE A 100 -6.91 -12.55 -9.14
N GLN A 101 -7.49 -13.66 -8.70
CA GLN A 101 -7.13 -14.98 -9.23
C GLN A 101 -7.58 -15.07 -10.68
N ILE A 102 -6.69 -15.56 -11.55
CA ILE A 102 -6.98 -15.77 -12.96
C ILE A 102 -7.26 -17.26 -13.13
N ASP A 103 -8.53 -17.65 -13.06
CA ASP A 103 -8.96 -18.99 -13.40
C ASP A 103 -9.02 -19.18 -14.93
N GLU A 104 -8.78 -20.41 -15.37
CA GLU A 104 -8.99 -20.82 -16.76
C GLU A 104 -10.44 -20.53 -17.23
N PRO A 105 -10.68 -20.31 -18.55
CA PRO A 105 -11.77 -19.49 -19.08
C PRO A 105 -13.21 -20.03 -18.91
N LEU A 106 -13.44 -21.06 -18.10
CA LEU A 106 -14.71 -21.77 -18.01
C LEU A 106 -15.67 -21.26 -16.94
N VAL A 107 -15.25 -20.36 -16.03
CA VAL A 107 -16.15 -19.80 -15.02
C VAL A 107 -15.91 -18.29 -14.90
N ASN A 108 -16.93 -17.50 -15.27
CA ASN A 108 -16.94 -16.02 -15.21
C ASN A 108 -16.87 -15.44 -13.78
N LYS A 109 -16.35 -16.17 -12.79
CA LYS A 109 -16.24 -15.71 -11.41
C LYS A 109 -14.82 -15.21 -11.17
N ARG A 110 -14.65 -13.89 -11.09
CA ARG A 110 -13.41 -13.30 -10.57
C ARG A 110 -13.39 -13.53 -9.06
N SER A 111 -12.48 -14.37 -8.61
CA SER A 111 -12.24 -14.59 -7.17
C SER A 111 -11.15 -13.63 -6.70
N PHE A 112 -11.43 -12.91 -5.61
CA PHE A 112 -10.45 -12.07 -4.94
C PHE A 112 -9.68 -12.90 -3.92
N VAL A 113 -8.37 -12.68 -3.85
CA VAL A 113 -7.50 -13.42 -2.95
C VAL A 113 -6.55 -12.46 -2.25
N ILE A 114 -6.33 -12.69 -0.96
CA ILE A 114 -5.21 -12.11 -0.23
C ILE A 114 -4.03 -13.06 -0.41
N VAL A 115 -2.97 -12.57 -1.04
CA VAL A 115 -1.71 -13.29 -1.13
C VAL A 115 -0.89 -12.95 0.12
N CYS A 116 -0.51 -14.00 0.84
CA CYS A 116 0.31 -13.94 2.03
C CYS A 116 1.71 -14.46 1.66
N PHE A 117 2.73 -13.63 1.81
CA PHE A 117 4.11 -14.00 1.53
C PHE A 117 4.92 -13.94 2.81
N ASP A 118 5.30 -15.10 3.34
CA ASP A 118 6.22 -15.20 4.46
C ASP A 118 7.59 -14.71 4.00
N VAL A 119 8.05 -13.58 4.55
CA VAL A 119 9.27 -12.91 4.07
C VAL A 119 10.49 -13.76 4.39
N ARG A 120 10.51 -14.47 5.52
CA ARG A 120 11.66 -15.24 5.97
C ARG A 120 11.83 -16.50 5.13
N PHE A 121 10.79 -17.32 5.09
CA PHE A 121 10.78 -18.61 4.40
C PHE A 121 10.48 -18.50 2.91
N GLU A 122 10.02 -17.34 2.46
CA GLU A 122 9.68 -17.04 1.07
C GLU A 122 8.61 -17.97 0.50
N LYS A 123 7.61 -18.23 1.34
CA LYS A 123 6.50 -19.12 1.04
C LYS A 123 5.23 -18.30 0.82
N PHE A 124 4.46 -18.72 -0.17
CA PHE A 124 3.16 -18.15 -0.46
C PHE A 124 2.07 -18.99 0.17
N THR A 125 1.12 -18.33 0.82
CA THR A 125 -0.19 -18.85 1.20
C THR A 125 -1.27 -17.88 0.73
N PHE A 126 -2.52 -18.33 0.72
CA PHE A 126 -3.62 -17.61 0.08
C PHE A 126 -4.85 -17.68 0.97
N ILE A 127 -5.57 -16.56 1.06
CA ILE A 127 -6.85 -16.47 1.76
C ILE A 127 -7.88 -15.97 0.76
N ASP A 128 -8.90 -16.78 0.50
CA ASP A 128 -10.02 -16.39 -0.34
C ASP A 128 -10.86 -15.34 0.36
N VAL A 129 -11.27 -14.30 -0.37
CA VAL A 129 -12.07 -13.21 0.17
C VAL A 129 -13.15 -12.79 -0.82
N ASP A 130 -14.32 -12.44 -0.28
CA ASP A 130 -15.43 -11.99 -1.13
C ASP A 130 -15.44 -10.48 -1.37
N CYS A 131 -14.87 -9.65 -0.47
CA CYS A 131 -15.09 -8.18 -0.55
C CYS A 131 -14.15 -7.27 0.27
N PHE A 132 -12.87 -7.06 -0.13
CA PHE A 132 -12.07 -5.90 0.34
C PHE A 132 -11.31 -5.24 -0.83
N TYR A 133 -11.17 -3.91 -0.82
CA TYR A 133 -10.33 -3.19 -1.79
C TYR A 133 -9.06 -2.62 -1.16
N HIS A 134 -9.01 -2.55 0.17
CA HIS A 134 -7.89 -2.01 0.93
C HIS A 134 -7.52 -2.94 2.09
N LEU A 135 -6.22 -3.06 2.34
CA LEU A 135 -5.68 -3.75 3.51
C LEU A 135 -5.18 -2.74 4.53
N ILE A 136 -5.29 -3.08 5.81
CA ILE A 136 -4.81 -2.28 6.93
C ILE A 136 -4.14 -3.18 7.97
N ASN A 137 -3.18 -2.64 8.72
CA ASN A 137 -2.68 -3.26 9.94
C ASN A 137 -3.49 -2.72 11.11
N TYR A 138 -4.41 -3.53 11.63
CA TYR A 138 -5.25 -3.19 12.77
C TYR A 138 -4.71 -3.83 14.04
N LYS A 139 -4.04 -3.04 14.90
CA LYS A 139 -3.47 -3.51 16.18
C LYS A 139 -2.56 -4.75 16.02
N GLY A 140 -1.77 -4.80 14.95
CA GLY A 140 -0.88 -5.93 14.63
C GLY A 140 -1.56 -7.10 13.91
N LYS A 141 -2.85 -6.98 13.58
CA LYS A 141 -3.63 -7.97 12.83
C LYS A 141 -3.92 -7.47 11.42
N LEU A 142 -4.10 -8.40 10.49
CA LEU A 142 -4.52 -8.06 9.14
C LEU A 142 -5.99 -7.62 9.15
N GLY A 143 -6.29 -6.48 8.54
CA GLY A 143 -7.64 -6.03 8.31
C GLY A 143 -7.91 -5.71 6.85
N GLY A 144 -9.17 -5.87 6.45
CA GLY A 144 -9.72 -5.45 5.16
C GLY A 144 -10.70 -4.30 5.34
N ILE A 145 -10.70 -3.35 4.41
CA ILE A 145 -11.66 -2.24 4.39
C ILE A 145 -12.35 -2.20 3.03
N ASP A 146 -13.67 -2.08 3.07
CA ASP A 146 -14.56 -1.83 1.94
C ASP A 146 -15.49 -0.66 2.27
N TRP A 147 -15.94 0.06 1.25
CA TRP A 147 -16.95 1.08 1.41
C TRP A 147 -17.92 1.12 0.24
N LYS A 148 -19.18 1.42 0.57
CA LYS A 148 -20.28 1.45 -0.40
C LYS A 148 -21.11 2.70 -0.23
N TYR A 149 -21.66 3.18 -1.35
CA TYR A 149 -22.70 4.18 -1.31
C TYR A 149 -24.05 3.50 -1.18
N GLY A 150 -24.82 3.91 -0.19
CA GLY A 150 -26.18 3.46 0.05
C GLY A 150 -27.20 4.60 -0.13
N ASN A 151 -28.46 4.26 0.09
CA ASN A 151 -29.55 5.22 0.21
C ASN A 151 -30.45 4.78 1.36
N ALA A 152 -30.60 5.62 2.38
CA ALA A 152 -31.51 5.41 3.48
C ALA A 152 -32.50 6.58 3.53
N ASN A 153 -33.79 6.27 3.39
CA ASN A 153 -34.90 7.23 3.51
C ASN A 153 -34.75 8.46 2.59
N GLY A 154 -34.23 8.27 1.37
CA GLY A 154 -34.03 9.35 0.39
C GLY A 154 -32.75 10.18 0.61
N SER A 155 -31.97 9.87 1.65
CA SER A 155 -30.65 10.44 1.89
C SER A 155 -29.56 9.47 1.46
N ARG A 156 -28.53 9.97 0.78
CA ARG A 156 -27.37 9.16 0.42
C ARG A 156 -26.54 8.86 1.66
N THR A 157 -26.17 7.59 1.82
CA THR A 157 -25.37 7.11 2.94
C THR A 157 -24.02 6.59 2.44
N PHE A 158 -23.06 6.57 3.35
CA PHE A 158 -21.77 5.93 3.17
C PHE A 158 -21.63 4.82 4.20
N GLU A 159 -21.47 3.59 3.73
CA GLU A 159 -21.30 2.41 4.56
C GLU A 159 -19.84 1.99 4.49
N LEU A 160 -19.16 2.01 5.64
CA LEU A 160 -17.81 1.53 5.81
C LEU A 160 -17.87 0.17 6.51
N SER A 161 -17.38 -0.86 5.83
CA SER A 161 -17.22 -2.18 6.42
C SER A 161 -15.74 -2.46 6.64
N MET A 162 -15.40 -2.93 7.84
CA MET A 162 -14.07 -3.34 8.19
C MET A 162 -14.08 -4.76 8.71
N TRP A 163 -13.08 -5.54 8.30
CA TRP A 163 -12.89 -6.90 8.75
C TRP A 163 -11.50 -7.03 9.38
N VAL A 164 -11.40 -7.78 10.47
CA VAL A 164 -10.14 -8.06 11.16
C VAL A 164 -9.96 -9.57 11.22
N LEU A 165 -8.84 -10.07 10.73
CA LEU A 165 -8.50 -11.49 10.77
C LEU A 165 -8.06 -11.86 12.19
N GLU A 166 -8.90 -12.61 12.89
CA GLU A 166 -8.69 -13.02 14.28
C GLU A 166 -7.82 -14.28 14.38
N ASP A 167 -8.11 -15.25 13.52
CA ASP A 167 -7.42 -16.55 13.46
C ASP A 167 -7.11 -16.87 12.00
N VAL A 168 -5.81 -16.90 11.67
CA VAL A 168 -5.33 -17.14 10.31
C VAL A 168 -5.57 -18.60 9.89
N GLU A 169 -5.45 -19.56 10.82
CA GLU A 169 -5.59 -20.98 10.50
C GLU A 169 -7.05 -21.34 10.25
N LYS A 170 -7.96 -20.80 11.07
CA LYS A 170 -9.40 -21.02 10.95
C LYS A 170 -10.10 -20.08 9.98
N HIS A 171 -9.40 -19.07 9.47
CA HIS A 171 -9.95 -18.03 8.60
C HIS A 171 -11.14 -17.30 9.25
N GLU A 172 -11.05 -17.02 10.55
CA GLU A 172 -12.09 -16.33 11.32
C GLU A 172 -11.91 -14.81 11.25
N TRP A 173 -12.98 -14.10 10.86
CA TRP A 173 -12.99 -12.65 10.71
C TRP A 173 -14.02 -12.00 11.64
N SER A 174 -13.60 -10.97 12.38
CA SER A 174 -14.51 -10.03 13.02
C SER A 174 -14.93 -8.96 12.02
N LYS A 175 -16.19 -8.55 12.02
CA LYS A 175 -16.72 -7.51 11.13
C LYS A 175 -17.26 -6.31 11.92
N TYR A 176 -16.93 -5.12 11.47
CA TYR A 176 -17.43 -3.84 11.95
C TYR A 176 -18.10 -3.11 10.79
N ASP A 177 -19.36 -2.74 10.94
CA ASP A 177 -20.12 -1.99 9.95
C ASP A 177 -20.52 -0.63 10.52
N CYS A 178 -20.17 0.44 9.82
CA CYS A 178 -20.52 1.80 10.23
C CYS A 178 -21.18 2.55 9.09
N THR A 179 -22.25 3.28 9.39
CA THR A 179 -23.00 4.05 8.41
C THR A 179 -22.94 5.52 8.75
N PHE A 180 -22.56 6.34 7.77
CA PHE A 180 -22.46 7.79 7.87
C PHE A 180 -23.39 8.46 6.85
N LEU A 181 -23.90 9.65 7.18
CA LEU A 181 -24.72 10.43 6.23
C LEU A 181 -23.81 11.20 5.27
N GLU A 182 -24.14 11.28 3.97
CA GLU A 182 -23.25 11.88 2.96
C GLU A 182 -22.75 13.28 3.33
N HIS A 183 -23.59 14.11 3.96
CA HIS A 183 -23.24 15.47 4.35
C HIS A 183 -22.21 15.56 5.49
N GLU A 184 -22.12 14.53 6.34
CA GLU A 184 -21.11 14.45 7.41
C GLU A 184 -19.72 14.28 6.81
N VAL A 185 -19.65 13.72 5.59
CA VAL A 185 -18.40 13.18 5.09
C VAL A 185 -17.95 13.65 3.72
N MET A 186 -18.86 14.19 2.89
CA MET A 186 -18.55 14.85 1.61
C MET A 186 -17.50 14.07 0.79
N PHE A 187 -17.66 12.76 0.76
CA PHE A 187 -16.69 11.80 0.25
C PHE A 187 -16.75 11.72 -1.28
N TYR A 188 -16.08 12.63 -1.99
CA TYR A 188 -16.13 12.57 -3.45
C TYR A 188 -15.03 11.66 -4.04
N ASN A 189 -13.90 11.45 -3.33
CA ASN A 189 -12.73 10.73 -3.86
C ASN A 189 -11.80 10.10 -2.78
N ILE A 190 -12.34 9.36 -1.80
CA ILE A 190 -11.48 8.58 -0.87
C ILE A 190 -10.72 7.52 -1.65
N SER A 191 -9.44 7.28 -1.34
CA SER A 191 -8.73 6.17 -2.01
C SER A 191 -7.69 5.43 -1.19
N LEU A 192 -7.50 5.73 0.09
CA LEU A 192 -6.52 4.97 0.85
C LEU A 192 -6.81 4.99 2.35
N ALA A 193 -7.00 3.81 2.93
CA ALA A 193 -6.65 3.59 4.32
C ALA A 193 -5.13 3.66 4.39
N VAL A 194 -4.62 4.68 5.07
CA VAL A 194 -3.21 5.01 5.04
C VAL A 194 -2.47 4.24 6.14
N GLY A 195 -3.16 3.98 7.25
CA GLY A 195 -2.64 3.32 8.43
C GLY A 195 -3.47 3.66 9.67
N MET A 196 -2.87 3.54 10.85
CA MET A 196 -3.53 3.68 12.14
C MET A 196 -2.74 4.61 13.08
N THR A 197 -3.44 5.43 13.86
CA THR A 197 -2.85 6.24 14.94
C THR A 197 -2.59 5.41 16.21
N ALA A 198 -1.80 5.92 17.16
CA ALA A 198 -1.60 5.27 18.47
C ALA A 198 -2.92 5.08 19.26
N THR A 199 -3.92 5.92 18.99
CA THR A 199 -5.27 5.87 19.56
C THR A 199 -6.21 4.91 18.82
N CYS A 200 -5.67 4.10 17.90
CA CYS A 200 -6.39 3.10 17.10
C CYS A 200 -7.39 3.70 16.11
N GLU A 201 -7.15 4.94 15.68
CA GLU A 201 -7.95 5.58 14.64
C GLU A 201 -7.35 5.27 13.27
N ILE A 202 -8.20 4.85 12.36
CA ILE A 202 -7.88 4.58 10.98
C ILE A 202 -7.82 5.91 10.24
N VAL A 203 -6.68 6.19 9.62
CA VAL A 203 -6.48 7.40 8.83
C VAL A 203 -6.92 7.11 7.40
N LEU A 204 -7.93 7.84 6.93
CA LEU A 204 -8.42 7.80 5.56
C LEU A 204 -8.07 9.11 4.85
N SER A 205 -7.70 9.01 3.58
CA SER A 205 -7.28 10.17 2.79
C SER A 205 -7.94 10.21 1.42
N GLU A 206 -8.22 11.42 0.97
CA GLU A 206 -8.60 11.69 -0.42
C GLU A 206 -7.42 11.40 -1.37
N LYS A 207 -7.74 10.94 -2.59
CA LYS A 207 -6.73 10.65 -3.63
C LYS A 207 -6.22 11.88 -4.34
N PHE A 208 -7.10 12.85 -4.49
CA PHE A 208 -6.90 14.02 -5.33
C PHE A 208 -7.15 15.23 -4.45
N ALA A 209 -6.13 16.08 -4.36
CA ALA A 209 -6.31 17.42 -3.84
C ALA A 209 -7.27 18.19 -4.76
N SER A 210 -8.24 18.86 -4.16
CA SER A 210 -9.15 19.77 -4.83
C SER A 210 -9.04 21.14 -4.18
N LYS A 211 -10.06 22.01 -4.28
CA LYS A 211 -10.06 23.29 -3.54
C LYS A 211 -9.87 23.09 -2.03
N SER A 212 -10.35 21.98 -1.51
CA SER A 212 -10.09 21.50 -0.15
C SER A 212 -9.58 20.06 -0.22
N PHE A 213 -8.70 19.69 0.71
CA PHE A 213 -8.22 18.32 0.88
C PHE A 213 -8.50 17.88 2.30
N TYR A 214 -9.18 16.74 2.46
CA TYR A 214 -9.56 16.23 3.76
C TYR A 214 -8.84 14.93 4.14
N VAL A 215 -8.46 14.85 5.40
CA VAL A 215 -8.03 13.62 6.07
C VAL A 215 -9.10 13.28 7.12
N PHE A 216 -9.45 12.01 7.21
CA PHE A 216 -10.44 11.52 8.15
C PHE A 216 -9.79 10.55 9.14
N TYR A 217 -10.23 10.64 10.39
CA TYR A 217 -9.83 9.75 11.47
C TYR A 217 -11.06 8.99 11.92
N PHE A 218 -11.03 7.67 11.72
CA PHE A 218 -12.16 6.81 12.00
C PHE A 218 -11.81 5.82 13.12
N ASN A 219 -12.62 5.75 14.17
CA ASN A 219 -12.48 4.73 15.19
C ASN A 219 -13.64 3.72 15.08
N PRO A 220 -13.39 2.47 14.65
CA PRO A 220 -14.44 1.46 14.52
C PRO A 220 -15.05 1.02 15.86
N GLU A 221 -14.33 1.14 16.97
CA GLU A 221 -14.82 0.73 18.29
C GLU A 221 -15.72 1.79 18.94
N ARG A 222 -15.52 3.06 18.58
CA ARG A 222 -16.32 4.19 19.07
C ARG A 222 -17.35 4.68 18.06
N GLU A 223 -17.29 4.17 16.83
CA GLU A 223 -18.07 4.63 15.67
C GLU A 223 -17.91 6.14 15.42
N THR A 224 -16.76 6.71 15.79
CA THR A 224 -16.49 8.15 15.62
C THR A 224 -15.74 8.41 14.34
N LEU A 225 -16.16 9.44 13.61
CA LEU A 225 -15.47 9.93 12.43
C LEU A 225 -15.16 11.42 12.57
N GLN A 226 -13.87 11.75 12.57
CA GLN A 226 -13.40 13.12 12.59
C GLN A 226 -12.86 13.50 11.22
N ARG A 227 -13.23 14.70 10.74
CA ARG A 227 -12.74 15.27 9.48
C ARG A 227 -11.81 16.45 9.76
N VAL A 228 -10.66 16.47 9.10
CA VAL A 228 -9.68 17.56 9.19
C VAL A 228 -9.37 18.06 7.79
N GLU A 229 -9.52 19.37 7.57
CA GLU A 229 -9.11 20.02 6.33
C GLU A 229 -7.62 20.35 6.37
N ILE A 230 -6.88 19.94 5.33
CA ILE A 230 -5.49 20.30 5.12
C ILE A 230 -5.45 21.43 4.09
N GLN A 231 -5.06 22.62 4.56
CA GLN A 231 -4.93 23.81 3.73
C GLN A 231 -3.60 23.81 2.95
N GLY A 232 -3.55 24.56 1.85
CA GLY A 232 -2.34 24.73 1.03
C GLY A 232 -2.13 23.68 -0.08
N LEU A 233 -3.13 22.82 -0.32
CA LEU A 233 -3.14 21.81 -1.39
C LEU A 233 -4.06 22.21 -2.55
N GLU A 234 -3.99 23.46 -3.01
CA GLU A 234 -4.97 24.05 -3.94
C GLU A 234 -4.83 23.59 -5.40
N ASP A 235 -3.77 22.85 -5.74
CA ASP A 235 -3.55 22.31 -7.08
C ASP A 235 -4.23 20.94 -7.22
N HIS A 236 -4.96 20.70 -8.32
CA HIS A 236 -5.53 19.40 -8.71
C HIS A 236 -4.45 18.31 -8.92
N CYS A 237 -3.86 17.85 -7.82
CA CYS A 237 -2.75 16.92 -7.78
C CYS A 237 -3.17 15.63 -7.07
N ARG A 238 -2.56 14.52 -7.47
CA ARG A 238 -2.70 13.27 -6.74
C ARG A 238 -1.88 13.35 -5.44
N VAL A 239 -2.50 13.05 -4.31
CA VAL A 239 -1.84 13.03 -3.00
C VAL A 239 -1.54 11.59 -2.60
N TYR A 240 -0.37 11.40 -1.99
CA TYR A 240 0.06 10.11 -1.42
C TYR A 240 0.35 10.32 0.05
N THR A 241 -0.59 9.90 0.89
CA THR A 241 -0.44 9.94 2.34
C THR A 241 0.36 8.71 2.78
N ILE A 242 1.24 8.87 3.77
CA ILE A 242 2.10 7.80 4.30
C ILE A 242 2.01 7.88 5.81
N THR A 243 1.48 6.85 6.48
CA THR A 243 1.32 6.85 7.95
C THR A 243 2.07 5.72 8.65
N ASP A 244 2.84 4.90 7.94
CA ASP A 244 3.74 3.90 8.54
C ASP A 244 5.02 4.54 9.11
N HIS A 245 4.86 5.55 9.97
CA HIS A 245 5.95 6.00 10.82
C HIS A 245 5.99 5.07 12.05
N VAL A 246 6.88 4.09 12.01
CA VAL A 246 7.26 3.38 13.24
C VAL A 246 8.32 4.24 13.91
N GLU A 247 7.96 4.97 14.96
CA GLU A 247 8.90 5.81 15.74
C GLU A 247 9.98 4.99 16.47
N ASP A 248 9.87 3.66 16.46
CA ASP A 248 10.61 2.80 17.38
C ASP A 248 11.51 1.75 16.71
N LEU A 249 12.21 2.14 15.64
CA LEU A 249 13.43 1.41 15.23
C LEU A 249 14.64 2.11 15.83
N ASN A 250 14.89 1.80 17.10
CA ASN A 250 16.08 2.25 17.84
C ASN A 250 17.32 2.01 16.96
N VAL A 251 17.96 3.12 16.58
CA VAL A 251 18.82 3.25 15.41
C VAL A 251 20.14 2.53 15.61
N ASN A 252 20.19 1.25 15.27
CA ASN A 252 21.44 0.51 15.02
C ASN A 252 21.37 -0.47 13.84
N ASP A 253 20.17 -0.77 13.33
CA ASP A 253 19.95 -1.74 12.24
C ASP A 253 20.06 -1.11 10.84
N ALA A 254 20.11 0.23 10.72
CA ALA A 254 20.27 0.98 9.47
C ALA A 254 21.73 1.02 8.93
N LYS A 255 22.59 0.06 9.31
CA LYS A 255 24.00 -0.01 8.87
C LYS A 255 24.15 -0.33 7.37
N GLN A 256 23.07 -0.72 6.69
CA GLN A 256 23.12 -1.22 5.30
C GLN A 256 22.73 -0.17 4.23
N LEU A 257 22.30 1.02 4.63
CA LEU A 257 21.90 2.08 3.70
C LEU A 257 23.03 3.12 3.57
N LYS A 258 23.29 3.58 2.34
CA LYS A 258 24.31 4.60 2.09
C LYS A 258 23.81 5.97 2.57
N SER A 259 24.67 6.75 3.22
CA SER A 259 24.43 8.17 3.47
C SER A 259 24.71 8.95 2.19
N GLY A 260 23.79 9.84 1.82
CA GLY A 260 23.98 10.74 0.69
C GLY A 260 23.22 12.05 0.90
N PRO A 261 23.65 13.14 0.25
CA PRO A 261 22.92 14.40 0.31
C PRO A 261 21.52 14.22 -0.28
N PHE A 262 20.53 14.91 0.30
CA PHE A 262 19.17 15.00 -0.22
C PHE A 262 19.20 15.20 -1.74
N ILE A 263 18.59 14.27 -2.49
CA ILE A 263 18.41 14.45 -3.93
C ILE A 263 17.35 15.54 -4.13
N THR A 264 17.78 16.80 -4.15
CA THR A 264 17.03 17.87 -4.78
C THR A 264 16.99 17.58 -6.27
N THR A 265 15.83 17.19 -6.79
CA THR A 265 15.61 17.11 -8.23
C THR A 265 15.86 18.49 -8.83
N LYS A 266 16.92 18.62 -9.63
CA LYS A 266 17.19 19.85 -10.38
C LYS A 266 16.00 20.10 -11.32
N LYS A 267 15.39 21.28 -11.21
CA LYS A 267 14.39 21.78 -12.16
C LYS A 267 14.94 21.67 -13.59
N PRO A 268 14.25 20.99 -14.53
CA PRO A 268 14.52 21.18 -15.94
C PRO A 268 14.27 22.65 -16.31
N LYS A 269 15.13 23.22 -17.14
CA LYS A 269 14.93 24.57 -17.68
C LYS A 269 13.58 24.62 -18.42
N ALA A 270 12.87 25.72 -18.21
CA ALA A 270 11.52 25.92 -18.68
C ALA A 270 11.40 25.78 -20.21
N GLN A 271 10.62 24.80 -20.65
CA GLN A 271 9.91 24.87 -21.92
C GLN A 271 8.44 24.54 -21.64
N GLN A 272 7.56 25.50 -21.96
CA GLN A 272 6.13 25.44 -21.73
C GLN A 272 5.51 24.18 -22.34
N ARG A 273 5.24 23.18 -21.50
CA ARG A 273 4.16 22.21 -21.70
C ARG A 273 3.44 22.03 -20.37
N ARG A 274 2.13 22.26 -20.38
CA ARG A 274 1.22 21.99 -19.26
C ARG A 274 1.22 20.48 -18.98
N SER A 275 2.14 19.99 -18.16
CA SER A 275 2.05 18.66 -17.57
C SER A 275 1.97 18.80 -16.06
N CYS A 276 0.88 18.31 -15.46
CA CYS A 276 0.77 18.14 -14.02
C CYS A 276 1.97 17.32 -13.53
N LEU A 277 2.95 18.00 -12.92
CA LEU A 277 4.00 17.34 -12.17
C LEU A 277 3.35 16.70 -10.94
N ASN A 278 3.44 15.38 -10.83
CA ASN A 278 3.07 14.66 -9.61
C ASN A 278 3.84 15.26 -8.43
N LYS A 279 3.21 16.12 -7.63
CA LYS A 279 3.79 16.62 -6.38
C LYS A 279 3.55 15.58 -5.29
N LEU A 280 4.62 15.08 -4.69
CA LEU A 280 4.54 14.21 -3.53
C LEU A 280 4.42 15.10 -2.29
N TYR A 281 3.25 15.11 -1.65
CA TYR A 281 3.04 15.77 -0.37
C TYR A 281 3.15 14.73 0.73
N THR A 282 4.08 14.90 1.65
CA THR A 282 4.17 14.07 2.86
C THR A 282 3.40 14.79 3.96
N ILE A 283 2.18 14.32 4.23
CA ILE A 283 1.45 14.73 5.42
C ILE A 283 1.95 13.82 6.55
N ARG A 284 2.69 14.39 7.49
CA ARG A 284 3.00 13.71 8.76
C ARG A 284 1.75 13.83 9.62
N VAL A 285 1.14 12.69 9.90
CA VAL A 285 0.03 12.53 10.85
C VAL A 285 0.58 11.83 12.07
#